data_AF-A0A8J8ADH5-F1
#
_entry.id   AF-A0A8J8ADH5-F1
#
_cell.length_a   1.000
_cell.length_b   1.000
_cell.length_c   1.000
_cell.angle_alpha   90.00
_cell.angle_beta   90.00
_cell.angle_gamma   90.00
#
_symmetry.space_group_name_H-M   'P 1'
#
loop_
_entity.id
_entity.type
_entity.pdbx_description
1 polymer ?
#
loop_
_entity_poly.entity_id
_entity_poly.type
_entity_poly.pdbx_seq_one_letter_code
_entity_poly.pdbx_strand_id
1 'polypeptide(L)'
;MKLSVEHKFSLTVYLWGLITGIISGVAAAKFQYGWLIGLALYLVIDKFVLAVVKELPPDVPEERAVLRKAFWGWALFWLYFTMLSYSLMIGFTPQCYSNQSLLYQMVTSGNATVPCNVTPVG
;
A
#
# COMPACT_ATOMS: atom_id res chain seq x y z
N MET A 1 -11.12 21.33 -18.67
CA MET A 1 -10.29 20.15 -19.00
C MET A 1 -11.19 18.92 -19.02
N LYS A 2 -11.45 18.32 -20.20
CA LYS A 2 -12.11 17.00 -20.28
C LYS A 2 -11.08 15.96 -19.87
N LEU A 3 -11.21 15.40 -18.68
CA LEU A 3 -10.41 14.25 -18.24
C LEU A 3 -10.66 13.08 -19.21
N SER A 4 -9.59 12.56 -19.83
CA SER A 4 -9.65 11.33 -20.62
C SER A 4 -10.20 10.20 -19.75
N VAL A 5 -11.03 9.34 -20.34
CA VAL A 5 -11.68 8.19 -19.68
C VAL A 5 -10.62 7.29 -19.02
N GLU A 6 -9.45 7.17 -19.64
CA GLU A 6 -8.31 6.40 -19.11
C GLU A 6 -7.78 6.91 -17.77
N HIS A 7 -7.71 8.23 -17.60
CA HIS A 7 -7.23 8.84 -16.36
C HIS A 7 -8.24 8.65 -15.22
N LYS A 8 -9.54 8.69 -15.52
CA LYS A 8 -10.58 8.39 -14.53
C LYS A 8 -10.54 6.93 -14.10
N PHE A 9 -10.31 6.03 -15.06
CA PHE A 9 -10.15 4.60 -14.80
C PHE A 9 -8.94 4.32 -13.90
N SER A 10 -7.75 4.81 -14.28
CA SER A 10 -6.52 4.58 -13.49
C SER A 10 -6.62 5.17 -12.09
N LEU A 11 -7.18 6.37 -11.96
CA LEU A 11 -7.39 7.01 -10.65
C LEU A 11 -8.33 6.20 -9.76
N THR A 12 -9.40 5.63 -10.32
CA THR A 12 -10.32 4.77 -9.57
C THR A 12 -9.64 3.49 -9.10
N VAL A 13 -8.82 2.87 -9.95
CA VAL A 13 -8.03 1.68 -9.61
C VAL A 13 -7.04 1.98 -8.47
N TYR A 14 -6.33 3.10 -8.53
CA TYR A 14 -5.40 3.51 -7.48
C TYR A 14 -6.10 3.83 -6.17
N LEU A 15 -7.27 4.46 -6.23
CA LEU A 15 -8.08 4.77 -5.06
C LEU A 15 -8.57 3.49 -4.38
N TRP A 16 -8.97 2.48 -5.16
CA TRP A 16 -9.28 1.15 -4.62
C TRP A 16 -8.05 0.45 -4.04
N GLY A 17 -6.90 0.53 -4.72
CA GLY A 17 -5.61 0.01 -4.22
C GLY A 17 -5.21 0.61 -2.87
N LEU A 18 -5.43 1.91 -2.69
CA LEU A 18 -5.20 2.61 -1.42
C LEU A 18 -6.13 2.08 -0.33
N ILE A 19 -7.44 2.04 -0.56
CA ILE A 19 -8.42 1.59 0.44
C ILE A 19 -8.13 0.16 0.87
N THR A 20 -7.96 -0.73 -0.12
CA THR A 20 -7.66 -2.15 0.13
C THR A 20 -6.31 -2.33 0.82
N GLY A 21 -5.31 -1.53 0.48
CA GLY A 21 -3.99 -1.55 1.12
C GLY A 21 -4.04 -1.14 2.59
N ILE A 22 -4.77 -0.08 2.94
CA ILE A 22 -4.95 0.36 4.33
C ILE A 22 -5.66 -0.71 5.15
N ILE A 23 -6.77 -1.26 4.63
CA ILE A 23 -7.52 -2.32 5.33
C ILE A 23 -6.63 -3.55 5.55
N SER A 24 -5.89 -3.94 4.52
CA SER A 24 -4.96 -5.07 4.52
C SER A 24 -3.85 -4.89 5.56
N GLY A 25 -3.18 -3.74 5.61
CA GLY A 25 -2.09 -3.52 6.56
C GLY A 25 -2.56 -3.35 8.01
N VAL A 26 -3.70 -2.71 8.24
CA VAL A 26 -4.32 -2.64 9.57
C VAL A 26 -4.74 -4.03 10.05
N ALA A 27 -5.30 -4.84 9.17
CA ALA A 27 -5.64 -6.23 9.50
C ALA A 27 -4.39 -7.08 9.76
N ALA A 28 -3.33 -6.91 8.97
CA ALA A 28 -2.06 -7.62 9.12
C ALA A 28 -1.37 -7.30 10.45
N ALA A 29 -1.55 -6.09 10.98
CA ALA A 29 -1.04 -5.71 12.30
C ALA A 29 -1.71 -6.48 13.45
N LYS A 30 -2.93 -7.00 13.25
CA LYS A 30 -3.69 -7.76 14.25
C LYS A 30 -3.58 -9.29 14.05
N PHE A 31 -3.51 -9.74 12.80
CA PHE A 31 -3.49 -11.16 12.44
C PHE A 31 -2.45 -11.41 11.34
N GLN A 32 -1.61 -12.45 11.47
CA GLN A 32 -0.57 -12.78 10.47
C GLN A 32 -1.11 -12.93 9.04
N TYR A 33 -2.35 -13.39 8.87
CA TYR A 33 -3.00 -13.58 7.58
C TYR A 33 -3.90 -12.41 7.16
N GLY A 34 -3.91 -11.30 7.89
CA GLY A 34 -4.77 -10.15 7.63
C GLY A 34 -4.53 -9.51 6.25
N TRP A 35 -3.35 -9.70 5.67
CA TRP A 35 -3.03 -9.25 4.32
C TRP A 35 -3.86 -9.95 3.22
N LEU A 36 -4.34 -11.18 3.48
CA LEU A 36 -5.20 -11.91 2.53
C LEU A 36 -6.56 -11.23 2.33
N ILE A 37 -7.02 -10.41 3.29
CA ILE A 37 -8.26 -9.64 3.16
C ILE A 37 -8.14 -8.64 2.01
N GLY A 38 -6.96 -8.03 1.82
CA GLY A 38 -6.71 -7.14 0.69
C GLY A 38 -6.82 -7.85 -0.67
N LEU A 39 -6.33 -9.09 -0.76
CA LEU A 39 -6.49 -9.93 -1.95
C LEU A 39 -7.94 -10.34 -2.19
N ALA A 40 -8.71 -10.65 -1.15
CA ALA A 40 -10.13 -10.94 -1.29
C ALA A 40 -10.89 -9.71 -1.85
N LEU A 41 -10.55 -8.51 -1.39
CA LEU A 41 -11.13 -7.26 -1.87
C LEU A 41 -10.75 -6.92 -3.32
N TYR A 42 -9.63 -7.43 -3.82
CA TYR A 42 -9.27 -7.29 -5.24
C TYR A 42 -10.28 -7.96 -6.17
N LEU A 43 -10.86 -9.10 -5.77
CA LEU A 43 -11.85 -9.81 -6.58
C LEU A 43 -13.14 -9.00 -6.79
N VAL A 44 -13.32 -7.91 -6.05
CA VAL A 44 -14.49 -7.01 -6.11
C VAL A 44 -14.15 -5.69 -6.81
N ILE A 45 -12.92 -5.53 -7.36
CA ILE A 45 -12.49 -4.30 -8.04
C ILE A 45 -13.32 -4.01 -9.29
N ASP A 46 -13.78 -5.05 -9.99
CA ASP A 46 -14.65 -4.96 -11.16
C ASP A 46 -15.95 -4.24 -10.80
N LYS A 47 -16.63 -4.68 -9.74
CA LYS A 47 -17.86 -4.06 -9.23
C LYS A 47 -17.64 -2.64 -8.74
N PHE A 48 -16.51 -2.38 -8.06
CA PHE A 48 -16.19 -1.05 -7.58
C PHE A 48 -15.93 -0.08 -8.74
N VAL A 49 -15.13 -0.48 -9.72
CA VAL A 49 -14.82 0.34 -10.90
C VAL A 49 -16.06 0.61 -11.74
N LEU A 50 -16.92 -0.40 -11.94
CA LEU A 50 -18.20 -0.24 -12.66
C LEU A 50 -19.20 0.67 -11.91
N ALA A 51 -19.19 0.63 -10.57
CA ALA A 51 -20.04 1.50 -9.76
C ALA A 51 -19.61 2.98 -9.83
N VAL A 52 -18.30 3.24 -9.91
CA VAL A 52 -17.74 4.59 -9.94
C VAL A 52 -17.65 5.16 -11.36
N VAL A 53 -17.33 4.32 -12.35
CA VAL A 53 -17.12 4.71 -13.75
C VAL A 53 -18.09 3.93 -14.64
N LYS A 54 -19.20 4.58 -15.02
CA LYS A 54 -20.22 4.00 -15.92
C LYS A 54 -19.74 3.80 -17.37
N GLU A 55 -18.68 4.51 -17.78
CA GLU A 55 -18.10 4.43 -19.12
C GLU A 55 -16.74 3.73 -19.03
N LEU A 56 -16.69 2.44 -19.39
CA LEU A 56 -15.40 1.76 -19.55
C LEU A 56 -14.67 2.30 -20.80
N PRO A 57 -13.34 2.41 -20.76
CA PRO A 57 -12.57 2.70 -21.97
C PRO A 57 -12.83 1.62 -23.03
N PRO A 58 -12.92 1.99 -24.33
CA PRO A 58 -13.30 1.09 -25.42
C PRO A 58 -12.33 -0.09 -25.63
N ASP A 59 -11.13 -0.03 -25.06
CA ASP A 59 -10.12 -1.09 -25.11
C ASP A 59 -10.40 -2.28 -24.18
N VAL A 60 -11.48 -2.26 -23.41
CA VAL A 60 -11.84 -3.30 -22.44
C VAL A 60 -13.21 -3.87 -22.79
N PRO A 61 -13.28 -4.90 -23.65
CA PRO A 61 -14.56 -5.44 -24.13
C PRO A 61 -15.32 -6.26 -23.08
N GLU A 62 -14.67 -6.68 -21.99
CA GLU A 62 -15.25 -7.54 -20.95
C GLU A 62 -14.97 -7.01 -19.54
N GLU A 63 -15.93 -7.13 -18.62
CA GLU A 63 -15.79 -6.73 -17.21
C GLU A 63 -14.59 -7.41 -16.53
N ARG A 64 -14.29 -8.67 -16.87
CA ARG A 64 -13.15 -9.41 -16.32
C ARG A 64 -11.80 -8.96 -16.88
N ALA A 65 -11.76 -8.29 -18.03
CA ALA A 65 -10.52 -7.75 -18.57
C ALA A 65 -10.04 -6.53 -17.76
N VAL A 66 -10.94 -5.88 -17.00
CA VAL A 66 -10.59 -4.83 -16.02
C VAL A 66 -9.60 -5.37 -14.99
N LEU A 67 -9.81 -6.59 -14.48
CA LEU A 67 -8.91 -7.21 -13.50
C LEU A 67 -7.48 -7.27 -14.04
N ARG A 68 -7.28 -7.84 -15.23
CA ARG A 68 -5.94 -7.99 -15.82
C ARG A 68 -5.24 -6.66 -16.10
N LYS A 69 -5.97 -5.68 -16.66
CA LYS A 69 -5.40 -4.34 -16.98
C LYS A 69 -5.11 -3.54 -15.71
N ALA A 70 -5.97 -3.62 -14.71
CA ALA A 70 -5.83 -2.92 -13.43
C ALA A 70 -4.89 -3.63 -12.46
N PHE A 71 -4.56 -4.91 -12.67
CA PHE A 71 -3.82 -5.74 -11.71
C PHE A 71 -2.53 -5.09 -11.24
N TRP A 72 -1.66 -4.65 -12.16
CA TRP A 72 -0.37 -4.08 -11.78
C TRP A 72 -0.50 -2.72 -11.08
N GLY A 73 -1.38 -1.86 -11.56
CA GLY A 73 -1.63 -0.56 -10.93
C GLY A 73 -2.21 -0.72 -9.53
N TRP A 74 -3.18 -1.62 -9.39
CA TRP A 74 -3.78 -1.96 -8.10
C TRP A 74 -2.76 -2.63 -7.16
N ALA A 75 -2.03 -3.65 -7.62
CA ALA A 75 -1.14 -4.47 -6.80
C ALA A 75 0.01 -3.66 -6.22
N LEU A 76 0.59 -2.74 -6.99
CA LEU A 76 1.64 -1.84 -6.52
C LEU A 76 1.13 -0.89 -5.42
N PHE A 77 -0.05 -0.30 -5.63
CA PHE A 77 -0.69 0.56 -4.62
C PHE A 77 -1.07 -0.23 -3.37
N TRP A 78 -1.70 -1.39 -3.56
CA TRP A 78 -2.10 -2.28 -2.48
C TRP A 78 -0.91 -2.71 -1.61
N LEU A 79 0.18 -3.18 -2.23
CA LEU A 79 1.40 -3.57 -1.50
C LEU A 79 2.02 -2.40 -0.76
N TYR A 80 2.16 -1.25 -1.42
CA TYR A 80 2.74 -0.04 -0.83
C TYR A 80 1.96 0.40 0.42
N PHE A 81 0.64 0.57 0.28
CA PHE A 81 -0.20 1.01 1.39
C PHE A 81 -0.37 -0.06 2.47
N THR A 82 -0.31 -1.35 2.13
CA THR A 82 -0.27 -2.44 3.11
C THR A 82 0.96 -2.34 3.99
N MET A 83 2.16 -2.23 3.40
CA MET A 83 3.40 -2.10 4.17
C MET A 83 3.46 -0.82 4.99
N LEU A 84 3.03 0.30 4.40
CA LEU A 84 2.99 1.58 5.09
C LEU A 84 2.07 1.54 6.31
N SER A 85 0.81 1.13 6.13
CA SER A 85 -0.16 1.07 7.22
C SER A 85 0.22 0.03 8.27
N TYR A 86 0.75 -1.12 7.88
CA TYR A 86 1.30 -2.10 8.81
C TYR A 86 2.43 -1.50 9.66
N SER A 87 3.40 -0.84 9.04
CA SER A 87 4.57 -0.25 9.73
C SER A 87 4.16 0.84 10.72
N LEU A 88 3.18 1.66 10.34
CA LEU A 88 2.60 2.68 11.23
C LEU A 88 1.89 2.04 12.43
N MET A 89 1.14 0.95 12.20
CA MET A 89 0.37 0.27 13.25
C MET A 89 1.25 -0.44 14.28
N ILE A 90 2.36 -1.04 13.87
CA ILE A 90 3.30 -1.69 14.78
C ILE A 90 4.27 -0.71 15.46
N GLY A 91 4.20 0.58 15.13
CA GLY A 91 5.13 1.59 15.63
C GLY A 91 6.58 1.26 15.28
N PHE A 92 6.85 0.87 14.03
CA PHE A 92 8.16 0.37 13.62
C PHE A 92 9.29 1.36 13.98
N THR A 93 10.17 0.93 14.88
CA THR A 93 11.40 1.66 15.22
C THR A 93 12.60 0.97 14.57
N PRO A 94 13.46 1.70 13.84
CA PRO A 94 14.66 1.11 13.27
C PRO A 94 15.60 0.61 14.38
N GLN A 95 16.24 -0.53 14.15
CA GLN A 95 17.26 -1.08 15.05
C GLN A 95 18.64 -0.54 14.64
N CYS A 96 19.39 -0.01 15.60
CA CYS A 96 20.77 0.42 15.36
C CYS A 96 21.73 -0.76 15.60
N TYR A 97 21.99 -1.53 14.55
CA TYR A 97 22.82 -2.74 14.64
C TYR A 97 24.32 -2.50 14.89
N SER A 98 24.83 -1.30 14.59
CA SER A 98 26.28 -1.02 14.68
C SER A 98 26.57 0.44 15.02
N ASN A 99 27.59 0.63 15.86
CA ASN A 99 28.10 1.94 16.28
C ASN A 99 28.74 2.73 15.11
N GLN A 100 29.06 2.04 14.01
CA GLN A 100 29.58 2.66 12.78
C GLN A 100 28.47 3.06 11.81
N SER A 101 27.22 2.64 12.07
CA SER A 101 26.12 2.99 11.18
C SER A 101 25.80 4.49 11.25
N LEU A 102 25.49 5.06 10.09
CA LEU A 102 25.21 6.49 9.97
C LEU A 102 23.96 6.89 10.80
N LEU A 103 22.99 5.98 10.92
CA LEU A 103 21.83 6.16 11.77
C LEU A 103 22.21 6.25 13.26
N TYR A 104 23.09 5.36 13.75
CA TYR A 104 23.60 5.41 15.12
C TYR A 104 24.30 6.73 15.39
N GLN A 105 25.21 7.15 14.51
CA GLN A 105 25.94 8.41 14.66
C GLN A 105 25.01 9.63 14.67
N MET A 106 23.98 9.67 13.81
CA MET A 106 23.03 10.78 13.79
C MET A 106 22.16 10.85 15.06
N VAL A 107 21.79 9.70 15.62
CA VAL A 107 20.99 9.61 16.85
C VAL A 107 21.84 9.96 18.08
N THR A 108 23.05 9.41 18.21
CA THR A 108 23.94 9.70 19.35
C THR A 108 24.50 11.12 19.35
N SER A 109 24.69 11.71 18.17
CA SER A 109 25.14 13.11 18.05
C SER A 109 24.02 14.13 18.32
N GLY A 110 22.80 13.67 18.62
CA GLY A 110 21.66 14.54 18.93
C GLY A 110 21.05 15.24 17.71
N ASN A 111 21.44 14.86 16.49
CA ASN A 111 20.99 15.51 15.25
C ASN A 111 19.66 14.92 14.74
N ALA A 112 19.32 13.71 15.16
CA ALA A 112 18.06 13.04 14.84
C ALA A 112 17.40 12.46 16.09
N THR A 113 16.13 12.77 16.31
CA THR A 113 15.31 12.28 17.44
C THR A 113 14.57 10.98 17.09
N VAL A 114 15.15 10.15 16.23
CA VAL A 114 14.54 8.87 15.85
C VAL A 114 14.75 7.89 17.01
N PRO A 115 13.68 7.34 17.62
CA PRO A 115 13.80 6.32 18.65
C PRO A 115 14.39 5.07 18.01
N CYS A 116 15.70 4.91 18.11
CA CYS A 116 16.38 3.70 17.69
C CYS A 116 16.62 2.83 18.91
N ASN A 117 16.22 1.57 18.84
CA ASN A 117 16.54 0.63 19.90
C ASN A 117 18.05 0.32 19.79
N VAL A 118 18.83 0.89 20.69
CA VAL A 118 20.26 0.60 20.84
C VAL A 118 20.39 -0.68 21.65
N THR A 119 20.46 -1.82 20.97
CA THR A 119 20.91 -3.04 21.63
C THR A 119 22.40 -2.85 21.97
N PRO A 120 22.80 -2.86 23.26
CA PRO A 120 24.21 -2.83 23.60
C PRO A 120 24.85 -4.07 23.00
N VAL A 121 25.77 -3.85 22.06
CA VAL A 121 26.63 -4.91 21.53
C VAL A 121 27.55 -5.28 22.69
N GLY A 122 27.26 -6.41 23.34
CA GLY A 122 28.18 -7.06 24.28
C GLY A 122 29.33 -7.72 23.54
#